data_AF-A0A9E3DBV8-F1
#
_entry.id   AF-A0A9E3DBV8-F1
#
_cell.length_a   1.000
_cell.length_b   1.000
_cell.length_c   1.000
_cell.angle_alpha   90.00
_cell.angle_beta   90.00
_cell.angle_gamma   90.00
#
_symmetry.space_group_name_H-M   'P 1'
#
loop_
_entity.id
_entity.type
_entity.pdbx_description
1 polymer ?
#
loop_
_entity_poly.entity_id
_entity_poly.type
_entity_poly.pdbx_seq_one_letter_code
_entity_poly.pdbx_strand_id
1 'polypeptide(L)'
;ELTGSQFHTPAYFLASFNPVHIEGAIWAFVDHVHVQYGAVALLLVFGGFVATWRRDWRITLVLVVACTAALLFSVIYPNESDVGRYRLLASWIAVPLLGALTPQGRGGITTMLHAALIVVLASGAVSAFREGRGFFYHAPGEGGRWVINAVRPYLPAGSVIVSDWLDATSLAYGAYVDRSLPGRIVVSDDKLRIDLYRRWAKKRPVFVLVDPHDVESLGGARDFARLDAYHELFVVAP
;
A
#
# COMPACT_ATOMS: atom_id res chain seq x y z
N GLU A 1 -14.61 5.88 17.78
CA GLU A 1 -14.34 4.55 17.20
C GLU A 1 -15.34 4.27 16.09
N LEU A 2 -14.85 4.22 14.86
CA LEU A 2 -15.50 3.55 13.73
C LEU A 2 -14.58 2.38 13.39
N THR A 3 -14.48 1.41 14.29
CA THR A 3 -14.04 0.07 13.86
C THR A 3 -15.06 -0.38 12.83
N GLY A 4 -14.64 -0.88 11.67
CA GLY A 4 -15.54 -1.28 10.56
C GLY A 4 -16.61 -2.34 10.89
N SER A 5 -16.85 -2.64 12.18
CA SER A 5 -17.90 -3.48 12.73
C SER A 5 -19.32 -2.90 12.64
N GLN A 6 -19.50 -1.61 12.32
CA GLN A 6 -20.82 -0.98 12.18
C GLN A 6 -21.38 -0.97 10.75
N PHE A 7 -20.59 -1.40 9.76
CA PHE A 7 -21.13 -1.57 8.41
C PHE A 7 -21.99 -2.83 8.37
N HIS A 8 -23.27 -2.68 8.07
CA HIS A 8 -24.13 -3.80 7.73
C HIS A 8 -23.53 -4.45 6.47
N THR A 9 -23.00 -5.67 6.62
CA THR A 9 -22.06 -6.32 5.69
C THR A 9 -22.66 -7.45 4.82
N PRO A 10 -23.94 -7.48 4.39
CA PRO A 10 -24.49 -8.69 3.78
C PRO A 10 -23.98 -9.01 2.37
N ALA A 11 -23.26 -8.11 1.68
CA ALA A 11 -22.89 -8.30 0.27
C ALA A 11 -21.40 -8.20 -0.06
N TYR A 12 -20.52 -8.03 0.93
CA TYR A 12 -19.10 -7.76 0.68
C TYR A 12 -18.32 -8.92 0.08
N PHE A 13 -18.62 -10.14 0.53
CA PHE A 13 -18.07 -11.34 -0.08
C PHE A 13 -18.51 -11.46 -1.54
N LEU A 14 -19.80 -11.27 -1.83
CA LEU A 14 -20.33 -11.34 -3.20
C LEU A 14 -19.85 -10.18 -4.08
N ALA A 15 -19.72 -8.98 -3.53
CA ALA A 15 -19.17 -7.81 -4.21
C ALA A 15 -17.73 -8.11 -4.66
N SER A 16 -16.94 -8.81 -3.83
CA SER A 16 -15.58 -9.27 -4.13
C SER A 16 -15.49 -10.20 -5.35
N PHE A 17 -16.61 -10.75 -5.84
CA PHE A 17 -16.67 -11.55 -7.07
C PHE A 17 -17.39 -10.83 -8.22
N ASN A 18 -17.57 -9.51 -8.15
CA ASN A 18 -18.17 -8.75 -9.23
C ASN A 18 -17.26 -8.78 -10.48
N PRO A 19 -17.72 -9.36 -11.60
CA PRO A 19 -16.90 -9.55 -12.79
C PRO A 19 -16.41 -8.23 -13.42
N VAL A 20 -17.07 -7.10 -13.11
CA VAL A 20 -16.66 -5.76 -13.54
C VAL A 20 -15.24 -5.41 -13.08
N HIS A 21 -14.75 -6.00 -11.98
CA HIS A 21 -13.42 -5.71 -11.43
C HIS A 21 -12.33 -6.72 -11.81
N ILE A 22 -12.64 -7.74 -12.63
CA ILE A 22 -11.66 -8.77 -13.03
C ILE A 22 -10.47 -8.14 -13.77
N GLU A 23 -10.73 -7.23 -14.69
CA GLU A 23 -9.68 -6.53 -15.42
C GLU A 23 -8.75 -5.76 -14.46
N GLY A 24 -9.32 -5.02 -13.51
CA GLY A 24 -8.55 -4.31 -12.49
C GLY A 24 -7.72 -5.23 -11.61
N ALA A 25 -8.22 -6.42 -11.28
CA ALA A 25 -7.49 -7.42 -10.50
C ALA A 25 -6.29 -7.99 -11.26
N ILE A 26 -6.44 -8.26 -12.57
CA ILE A 26 -5.36 -8.72 -13.43
C ILE A 26 -4.27 -7.64 -13.54
N TRP A 27 -4.65 -6.40 -13.83
CA TRP A 27 -3.68 -5.29 -13.92
C TRP A 27 -3.00 -5.01 -12.60
N ALA A 28 -3.72 -5.04 -11.47
CA ALA A 28 -3.12 -4.90 -10.15
C ALA A 28 -2.06 -5.98 -9.87
N PHE A 29 -2.25 -7.21 -10.34
CA PHE A 29 -1.24 -8.26 -10.25
C PHE A 29 -0.04 -7.97 -11.16
N VAL A 30 -0.29 -7.63 -12.43
CA VAL A 30 0.77 -7.33 -13.41
C VAL A 30 1.64 -6.16 -12.93
N ASP A 31 1.02 -5.05 -12.53
CA ASP A 31 1.71 -3.87 -12.03
C ASP A 31 2.53 -4.20 -10.79
N HIS A 32 1.97 -4.98 -9.86
CA HIS A 32 2.67 -5.32 -8.63
C HIS A 32 3.85 -6.26 -8.86
N VAL A 33 3.72 -7.27 -9.73
CA VAL A 33 4.84 -8.14 -10.12
C VAL A 33 5.90 -7.34 -10.90
N HIS A 34 5.48 -6.42 -11.77
CA HIS A 34 6.38 -5.55 -12.51
C HIS A 34 7.18 -4.65 -11.58
N VAL A 35 6.52 -3.99 -10.62
CA VAL A 35 7.17 -3.12 -9.64
C VAL A 35 8.12 -3.90 -8.75
N GLN A 36 7.72 -5.08 -8.25
CA GLN A 36 8.55 -5.84 -7.31
C GLN A 36 9.70 -6.62 -7.95
N TYR A 37 9.50 -7.16 -9.15
CA TYR A 37 10.41 -8.13 -9.76
C TYR A 37 10.88 -7.75 -11.19
N GLY A 38 10.33 -6.69 -11.77
CA GLY A 38 10.65 -6.22 -13.12
C GLY A 38 9.94 -6.98 -14.24
N ALA A 39 10.04 -6.46 -15.47
CA ALA A 39 9.33 -7.00 -16.63
C ALA A 39 9.77 -8.43 -17.03
N VAL A 40 11.04 -8.77 -16.78
CA VAL A 40 11.56 -10.12 -17.04
C VAL A 40 10.88 -11.15 -16.15
N ALA A 41 10.59 -10.80 -14.89
CA ALA A 41 9.93 -11.70 -13.96
C ALA A 41 8.50 -12.01 -14.39
N LEU A 42 7.77 -11.07 -15.01
CA LEU A 42 6.44 -11.34 -15.57
C LEU A 42 6.47 -12.47 -16.61
N LEU A 43 7.46 -12.45 -17.51
CA LEU A 43 7.63 -13.50 -18.53
C LEU A 43 7.95 -14.85 -17.89
N LEU A 44 8.80 -14.86 -16.85
CA LEU A 44 9.14 -16.08 -16.13
C LEU A 44 7.96 -16.61 -15.32
N VAL A 45 7.18 -15.75 -14.66
CA VAL A 45 5.94 -16.13 -13.94
C VAL A 45 4.93 -16.74 -14.92
N PHE A 46 4.76 -16.15 -16.10
CA PHE A 46 3.90 -16.72 -17.15
C PHE A 46 4.40 -18.09 -17.63
N GLY A 47 5.70 -18.23 -17.89
CA GLY A 47 6.30 -19.53 -18.22
C GLY A 47 6.10 -20.56 -17.11
N GLY A 48 6.25 -20.14 -15.86
CA GLY A 48 6.02 -20.94 -14.66
C GLY A 48 4.57 -21.40 -14.53
N PHE A 49 3.62 -20.51 -14.83
CA PHE A 49 2.21 -20.84 -14.91
C PHE A 49 1.93 -21.93 -15.96
N VAL A 50 2.45 -21.78 -17.18
CA VAL A 50 2.31 -22.79 -18.23
C VAL A 50 2.94 -24.12 -17.83
N ALA A 51 4.13 -24.09 -17.21
CA ALA A 51 4.81 -25.29 -16.73
C ALA A 51 4.02 -26.01 -15.63
N THR A 52 3.47 -25.26 -14.66
CA THR A 52 2.65 -25.81 -13.57
C THR A 52 1.34 -26.37 -14.11
N TRP A 53 0.67 -25.65 -15.01
CA TRP A 53 -0.59 -26.08 -15.63
C TRP A 53 -0.45 -27.40 -16.39
N ARG A 54 0.67 -27.59 -17.11
CA ARG A 54 0.96 -28.85 -17.81
C ARG A 54 1.26 -30.02 -16.86
N ARG A 55 1.82 -29.75 -15.68
CA ARG A 55 2.14 -30.77 -14.66
C ARG A 55 0.91 -31.16 -13.86
N ASP A 56 0.17 -30.18 -13.36
CA ASP A 56 -1.06 -30.37 -12.59
C ASP A 56 -1.96 -29.14 -12.73
N TRP A 57 -2.89 -29.21 -13.70
CA TRP A 57 -3.84 -28.13 -13.94
C TRP A 57 -4.82 -27.92 -12.77
N ARG A 58 -5.07 -28.94 -11.94
CA ARG A 58 -6.03 -28.84 -10.84
C ARG A 58 -5.47 -28.01 -9.70
N ILE A 59 -4.23 -28.30 -9.29
CA ILE A 59 -3.53 -27.48 -8.28
C ILE A 59 -3.34 -26.07 -8.80
N THR A 60 -2.94 -25.92 -10.07
CA THR A 60 -2.76 -24.60 -10.67
C THR A 60 -4.05 -23.80 -10.67
N LEU A 61 -5.19 -24.42 -10.99
CA LEU A 61 -6.50 -23.78 -10.95
C LEU A 61 -6.87 -23.34 -9.52
N VAL A 62 -6.66 -24.19 -8.52
CA VAL A 62 -6.92 -23.84 -7.10
C VAL A 62 -6.11 -22.61 -6.69
N LEU A 63 -4.81 -22.60 -7.04
CA LEU A 63 -3.92 -21.49 -6.74
C LEU A 63 -4.34 -20.19 -7.45
N VAL A 64 -4.71 -20.26 -8.72
CA VAL A 64 -5.23 -19.11 -9.48
C VAL A 64 -6.52 -18.58 -8.86
N VAL A 65 -7.47 -19.45 -8.53
CA VAL A 65 -8.75 -19.03 -7.92
C VAL A 65 -8.50 -18.34 -6.57
N ALA A 66 -7.62 -18.90 -5.73
CA ALA A 66 -7.27 -18.31 -4.44
C ALA A 66 -6.61 -16.91 -4.60
N CYS A 67 -5.68 -16.76 -5.54
CA CYS A 67 -5.01 -15.48 -5.79
C CYS A 67 -5.95 -14.46 -6.42
N THR A 68 -6.79 -14.87 -7.37
CA THR A 68 -7.79 -13.99 -8.00
C THR A 68 -8.79 -13.48 -6.97
N ALA A 69 -9.23 -14.31 -6.03
CA ALA A 69 -10.12 -13.87 -4.95
C ALA A 69 -9.45 -12.79 -4.07
N ALA A 70 -8.17 -12.96 -3.72
CA ALA A 70 -7.42 -11.97 -2.95
C ALA A 70 -7.22 -10.65 -3.74
N LEU A 71 -6.93 -10.73 -5.04
CA LEU A 71 -6.77 -9.56 -5.90
C LEU A 71 -8.09 -8.80 -6.08
N LEU A 72 -9.19 -9.50 -6.36
CA LEU A 72 -10.50 -8.89 -6.50
C LEU A 72 -10.93 -8.19 -5.21
N PHE A 73 -10.68 -8.81 -4.06
CA PHE A 73 -10.87 -8.17 -2.76
C PHE A 73 -10.04 -6.87 -2.69
N SER A 74 -8.75 -6.91 -3.02
CA SER A 74 -7.90 -5.71 -2.99
C SER A 74 -8.38 -4.56 -3.89
N VAL A 75 -9.04 -4.85 -5.02
CA VAL A 75 -9.54 -3.83 -5.95
C VAL A 75 -10.84 -3.18 -5.46
N ILE A 76 -11.67 -3.94 -4.75
CA ILE A 76 -12.98 -3.47 -4.28
C ILE A 76 -12.88 -2.69 -2.97
N TYR A 77 -11.80 -2.87 -2.21
CA TYR A 77 -11.50 -2.11 -0.99
C TYR A 77 -10.24 -1.26 -1.15
N PRO A 78 -10.23 -0.29 -2.07
CA PRO A 78 -9.08 0.60 -2.22
C PRO A 78 -8.90 1.51 -0.99
N ASN A 79 -9.96 1.71 -0.20
CA ASN A 79 -9.97 2.60 0.97
C ASN A 79 -9.34 1.99 2.22
N GLU A 80 -8.94 0.71 2.18
CA GLU A 80 -8.11 0.17 3.26
C GLU A 80 -6.68 0.61 3.00
N SER A 81 -6.13 1.40 3.92
CA SER A 81 -4.85 2.11 3.83
C SER A 81 -3.61 1.24 3.58
N ASP A 82 -3.78 -0.08 3.42
CA ASP A 82 -2.72 -1.02 3.08
C ASP A 82 -3.25 -2.13 2.14
N VAL A 83 -3.74 -1.70 0.96
CA VAL A 83 -4.18 -2.61 -0.12
C VAL A 83 -3.08 -3.63 -0.48
N GLY A 84 -1.81 -3.26 -0.28
CA GLY A 84 -0.65 -4.12 -0.48
C GLY A 84 -0.70 -5.43 0.31
N ARG A 85 -1.23 -5.43 1.54
CA ARG A 85 -1.39 -6.65 2.36
C ARG A 85 -2.26 -7.70 1.69
N TYR A 86 -3.34 -7.29 1.02
CA TYR A 86 -4.24 -8.21 0.33
C TYR A 86 -3.62 -8.76 -0.96
N ARG A 87 -2.70 -8.01 -1.56
CA ARG A 87 -1.96 -8.45 -2.73
C ARG A 87 -0.84 -9.42 -2.38
N LEU A 88 -0.37 -9.44 -1.12
CA LEU A 88 0.77 -10.26 -0.68
C LEU A 88 0.63 -11.73 -1.08
N LEU A 89 -0.54 -12.34 -0.86
CA LEU A 89 -0.78 -13.74 -1.24
C LEU A 89 -0.60 -13.96 -2.75
N ALA A 90 -1.14 -13.05 -3.57
CA ALA A 90 -0.98 -13.10 -5.00
C ALA A 90 0.48 -12.86 -5.41
N SER A 91 1.19 -11.92 -4.78
CA SER A 91 2.62 -11.69 -5.03
C SER A 91 3.47 -12.91 -4.69
N TRP A 92 3.10 -13.64 -3.62
CA TRP A 92 3.81 -14.83 -3.18
C TRP A 92 3.64 -16.01 -4.12
N ILE A 93 2.59 -16.08 -4.96
CA ILE A 93 2.45 -17.14 -5.96
C ILE A 93 3.51 -17.04 -7.06
N ALA A 94 4.10 -15.86 -7.28
CA ALA A 94 5.17 -15.70 -8.27
C ALA A 94 6.34 -16.63 -7.95
N VAL A 95 6.70 -16.80 -6.67
CA VAL A 95 7.83 -17.64 -6.23
C VAL A 95 7.66 -19.12 -6.61
N PRO A 96 6.58 -19.84 -6.23
CA PRO A 96 6.38 -21.22 -6.66
C PRO A 96 6.19 -21.35 -8.17
N LEU A 97 5.61 -20.35 -8.87
CA LEU A 97 5.53 -20.37 -10.34
C LEU A 97 6.91 -20.29 -10.98
N LEU A 98 7.78 -19.40 -10.50
CA LEU A 98 9.19 -19.36 -10.92
C LEU A 98 9.91 -20.68 -10.61
N GLY A 99 9.64 -21.27 -9.45
CA GLY A 99 10.10 -22.61 -9.08
C GLY A 99 9.64 -23.70 -10.06
N ALA A 100 8.44 -23.59 -10.60
CA ALA A 100 7.91 -24.58 -11.54
C ALA A 100 8.67 -24.61 -12.89
N LEU A 101 9.44 -23.57 -13.22
CA LEU A 101 10.32 -23.58 -14.39
C LEU A 101 11.49 -24.56 -14.25
N THR A 102 11.85 -24.97 -13.03
CA THR A 102 12.96 -25.90 -12.86
C THR A 102 12.57 -27.32 -13.28
N PRO A 103 13.44 -28.05 -14.00
CA PRO A 103 13.16 -29.42 -14.40
C PRO A 103 13.09 -30.34 -13.17
N GLN A 104 12.17 -31.32 -13.20
CA GLN A 104 12.15 -32.41 -12.22
C GLN A 104 13.17 -33.47 -12.65
N GLY A 105 14.35 -33.49 -12.06
CA GLY A 105 15.40 -34.45 -12.40
C GLY A 105 16.70 -34.23 -11.62
N ARG A 106 17.61 -35.21 -11.69
CA ARG A 106 18.96 -35.11 -11.11
C ARG A 106 19.99 -34.98 -12.24
N GLY A 107 20.81 -33.93 -12.18
CA GLY A 107 21.85 -33.66 -13.18
C GLY A 107 22.41 -32.25 -13.06
N GLY A 108 23.62 -32.03 -13.58
CA GLY A 108 24.33 -30.74 -13.44
C GLY A 108 23.56 -29.55 -14.01
N ILE A 109 22.87 -29.73 -15.15
CA ILE A 109 22.03 -28.68 -15.76
C ILE A 109 20.88 -28.30 -14.83
N THR A 110 20.21 -29.29 -14.23
CA THR A 110 19.11 -29.03 -13.29
C THR A 110 19.62 -28.28 -12.06
N THR A 111 20.77 -28.66 -11.51
CA THR A 111 21.40 -27.94 -10.39
C THR A 111 21.75 -26.50 -10.77
N MET A 112 22.31 -26.29 -11.97
CA MET A 112 22.64 -24.96 -12.48
C MET A 112 21.40 -24.08 -12.64
N LEU A 113 20.29 -24.62 -13.16
CA LEU A 113 19.03 -23.88 -13.30
C LEU A 113 18.42 -23.53 -11.94
N HIS A 114 18.48 -24.42 -10.95
CA HIS A 114 18.06 -24.10 -9.58
C HIS A 114 18.94 -23.01 -8.96
N ALA A 115 20.26 -23.08 -9.12
CA ALA A 115 21.17 -22.05 -8.64
C ALA A 115 20.88 -20.70 -9.30
N ALA A 116 20.67 -20.67 -10.62
CA ALA A 116 20.31 -19.46 -11.35
C ALA A 116 18.99 -18.87 -10.84
N LEU A 117 17.96 -19.70 -10.61
CA LEU A 117 16.69 -19.26 -10.04
C LEU A 117 16.88 -18.64 -8.65
N ILE A 118 17.65 -19.29 -7.77
CA ILE A 118 17.94 -18.77 -6.42
C ILE A 118 18.63 -17.42 -6.52
N VAL A 119 19.60 -17.25 -7.41
CA VAL A 119 20.29 -15.96 -7.62
C VAL A 119 19.32 -14.88 -8.09
N VAL A 120 18.40 -15.20 -9.01
CA VAL A 120 17.38 -14.26 -9.48
C VAL A 120 16.45 -13.85 -8.33
N LEU A 121 15.93 -14.81 -7.56
CA LEU A 121 15.05 -14.55 -6.42
C LEU A 121 15.76 -13.75 -5.33
N ALA A 122 17.01 -14.09 -5.01
CA ALA A 122 17.81 -13.37 -4.02
C ALA A 122 18.10 -11.93 -4.47
N SER A 123 18.42 -11.72 -5.75
CA SER A 123 18.64 -10.39 -6.32
C SER A 123 17.37 -9.54 -6.27
N GLY A 124 16.22 -10.14 -6.61
CA GLY A 124 14.91 -9.49 -6.49
C GLY A 124 14.58 -9.11 -5.04
N ALA A 125 14.79 -10.02 -4.09
CA ALA A 125 14.59 -9.74 -2.67
C ALA A 125 15.49 -8.60 -2.16
N VAL A 126 16.75 -8.54 -2.60
CA VAL A 126 17.67 -7.44 -2.25
C VAL A 126 17.20 -6.12 -2.84
N SER A 127 16.71 -6.09 -4.09
CA SER A 127 16.16 -4.87 -4.71
C SER A 127 14.92 -4.39 -3.96
N ALA A 128 13.95 -5.28 -3.77
CA ALA A 128 12.72 -5.00 -3.04
C ALA A 128 13.00 -4.51 -1.61
N PHE A 129 13.97 -5.12 -0.91
CA PHE A 129 14.39 -4.66 0.40
C PHE A 129 15.04 -3.26 0.35
N ARG A 130 15.87 -2.95 -0.66
CA ARG A 130 16.48 -1.62 -0.80
C ARG A 130 15.46 -0.52 -1.04
N GLU A 131 14.43 -0.81 -1.82
CA GLU A 131 13.32 0.10 -2.10
C GLU A 131 12.39 0.24 -0.89
N GLY A 132 12.10 -0.87 -0.19
CA GLY A 132 11.20 -0.91 0.96
C GLY A 132 11.85 -0.70 2.34
N ARG A 133 13.18 -0.51 2.44
CA ARG A 133 13.88 -0.38 3.74
C ARG A 133 13.36 0.78 4.59
N GLY A 134 12.75 1.79 3.95
CA GLY A 134 12.03 2.89 4.59
C GLY A 134 11.10 2.43 5.70
N PHE A 135 10.30 1.41 5.41
CA PHE A 135 9.32 0.83 6.34
C PHE A 135 9.96 0.17 7.56
N PHE A 136 11.23 -0.23 7.48
CA PHE A 136 11.94 -0.91 8.57
C PHE A 136 12.75 0.07 9.45
N TYR A 137 12.86 1.35 9.09
CA TYR A 137 13.53 2.35 9.93
C TYR A 137 12.70 2.79 11.14
N HIS A 138 11.40 2.51 11.14
CA HIS A 138 10.53 2.80 12.27
C HIS A 138 10.57 1.64 13.26
N ALA A 139 10.84 1.94 14.53
CA ALA A 139 10.98 0.91 15.53
C ALA A 139 9.64 0.15 15.71
N PRO A 140 9.66 -1.19 15.83
CA PRO A 140 8.47 -1.96 16.20
C PRO A 140 7.85 -1.36 17.48
N GLY A 141 6.61 -0.88 17.39
CA GLY A 141 5.90 -0.24 18.50
C GLY A 141 5.86 1.29 18.50
N GLU A 142 6.52 1.98 17.56
CA GLU A 142 6.34 3.44 17.40
C GLU A 142 4.94 3.78 16.86
N GLY A 143 4.29 2.88 16.12
CA GLY A 143 2.92 3.07 15.61
C GLY A 143 2.80 4.41 14.88
N GLY A 144 1.78 5.21 15.20
CA GLY A 144 1.60 6.57 14.67
C GLY A 144 2.47 7.67 15.29
N ARG A 145 3.36 7.33 16.23
CA ARG A 145 4.13 8.32 17.01
C ARG A 145 5.12 9.09 16.17
N TRP A 146 5.67 8.48 15.12
CA TRP A 146 6.60 9.15 14.22
C TRP A 146 5.91 10.27 13.43
N VAL A 147 4.69 10.05 12.91
CA VAL A 147 3.88 11.10 12.24
C VAL A 147 3.63 12.27 13.19
N ILE A 148 3.21 11.97 14.42
CA ILE A 148 3.02 12.98 15.48
C ILE A 148 4.31 13.78 15.69
N ASN A 149 5.45 13.11 15.86
CA ASN A 149 6.74 13.76 16.11
C ASN A 149 7.20 14.61 14.89
N ALA A 150 6.93 14.13 13.68
CA ALA A 150 7.29 14.81 12.44
C ALA A 150 6.50 16.11 12.24
N VAL A 151 5.18 16.12 12.52
CA VAL A 151 4.35 17.33 12.36
C VAL A 151 4.44 18.30 13.54
N ARG A 152 4.74 17.82 14.75
CA ARG A 152 4.77 18.63 15.99
C ARG A 152 5.54 19.95 15.87
N PRO A 153 6.77 20.00 15.30
CA PRO A 153 7.52 21.25 15.20
C PRO A 153 6.88 22.29 14.25
N TYR A 154 5.98 21.86 13.36
CA TYR A 154 5.41 22.71 12.31
C TYR A 154 3.99 23.20 12.62
N LEU A 155 3.22 22.48 13.44
CA LEU A 155 1.82 22.80 13.70
C LEU A 155 1.66 23.66 14.97
N PRO A 156 1.34 24.97 14.88
CA PRO A 156 1.06 25.78 16.06
C PRO A 156 -0.21 25.29 16.79
N ALA A 157 -0.33 25.61 18.08
CA ALA A 157 -1.57 25.34 18.81
C ALA A 157 -2.75 26.11 18.19
N GLY A 158 -3.94 25.51 18.18
CA GLY A 158 -5.15 26.08 17.56
C GLY A 158 -5.25 25.87 16.05
N SER A 159 -4.26 25.24 15.41
CA SER A 159 -4.33 24.88 14.00
C SER A 159 -5.28 23.71 13.73
N VAL A 160 -5.69 23.60 12.46
CA VAL A 160 -6.32 22.41 11.91
C VAL A 160 -5.27 21.66 11.10
N ILE A 161 -5.17 20.34 11.30
CA ILE A 161 -4.47 19.45 10.39
C ILE A 161 -5.49 18.52 9.74
N VAL A 162 -5.49 18.53 8.41
CA VAL A 162 -6.26 17.62 7.57
C VAL A 162 -5.31 16.54 7.07
N SER A 163 -5.71 15.28 7.17
CA SER A 163 -4.96 14.14 6.63
C SER A 163 -5.91 13.06 6.15
N ASP A 164 -5.35 12.04 5.51
CA ASP A 164 -6.04 10.78 5.27
C ASP A 164 -6.45 10.09 6.59
N TRP A 165 -7.22 9.00 6.51
CA TRP A 165 -7.67 8.28 7.70
C TRP A 165 -6.53 7.70 8.56
N LEU A 166 -5.46 7.18 7.95
CA LEU A 166 -4.39 6.49 8.67
C LEU A 166 -3.59 7.48 9.53
N ASP A 167 -3.18 8.60 8.95
CA ASP A 167 -2.45 9.64 9.67
C ASP A 167 -3.35 10.41 10.61
N ALA A 168 -4.59 10.73 10.20
CA ALA A 168 -5.52 11.43 11.08
C ALA A 168 -5.80 10.63 12.36
N THR A 169 -5.84 9.30 12.29
CA THR A 169 -5.98 8.45 13.48
C THR A 169 -4.80 8.62 14.43
N SER A 170 -3.57 8.57 13.90
CA SER A 170 -2.33 8.78 14.66
C SER A 170 -2.29 10.17 15.28
N LEU A 171 -2.56 11.20 14.47
CA LEU A 171 -2.60 12.61 14.90
C LEU A 171 -3.67 12.86 15.95
N ALA A 172 -4.85 12.24 15.82
CA ALA A 172 -5.95 12.36 16.78
C ALA A 172 -5.56 11.76 18.15
N TYR A 173 -4.83 10.64 18.16
CA TYR A 173 -4.27 10.10 19.39
C TYR A 173 -3.30 11.10 20.04
N GLY A 174 -2.46 11.74 19.23
CA GLY A 174 -1.56 12.82 19.65
C GLY A 174 -2.30 14.04 20.23
N ALA A 175 -3.41 14.43 19.62
CA ALA A 175 -4.16 15.63 20.02
C ALA A 175 -5.05 15.40 21.25
N TYR A 176 -5.69 14.23 21.34
CA TYR A 176 -6.79 13.99 22.27
C TYR A 176 -6.49 12.98 23.37
N VAL A 177 -5.54 12.05 23.17
CA VAL A 177 -5.24 10.98 24.13
C VAL A 177 -3.95 11.26 24.89
N ASP A 178 -2.80 11.24 24.22
CA ASP A 178 -1.48 11.38 24.87
C ASP A 178 -1.01 12.84 25.02
N ARG A 179 -1.77 13.78 24.43
CA ARG A 179 -1.54 15.23 24.49
C ARG A 179 -0.19 15.70 23.95
N SER A 180 0.41 14.95 23.04
CA SER A 180 1.63 15.33 22.34
C SER A 180 1.44 16.34 21.20
N LEU A 181 0.19 16.59 20.78
CA LEU A 181 -0.24 17.68 19.88
C LEU A 181 -1.36 18.52 20.51
N PRO A 182 -1.13 19.16 21.66
CA PRO A 182 -2.21 19.77 22.43
C PRO A 182 -2.87 20.92 21.68
N GLY A 183 -4.21 20.95 21.65
CA GLY A 183 -4.97 22.06 21.07
C GLY A 183 -4.97 22.12 19.54
N ARG A 184 -4.53 21.06 18.85
CA ARG A 184 -4.68 20.91 17.40
C ARG A 184 -6.00 20.21 17.10
N ILE A 185 -6.65 20.60 16.01
CA ILE A 185 -7.87 19.96 15.53
C ILE A 185 -7.49 19.06 14.37
N VAL A 186 -7.75 17.77 14.54
CA VAL A 186 -7.46 16.76 13.52
C VAL A 186 -8.72 16.46 12.73
N VAL A 187 -8.61 16.50 11.41
CA VAL A 187 -9.70 16.21 10.47
C VAL A 187 -9.22 15.11 9.52
N SER A 188 -10.00 14.03 9.42
CA SER A 188 -9.81 13.00 8.40
C SER A 188 -10.66 13.38 7.17
N ASP A 189 -10.02 13.58 6.02
CA ASP A 189 -10.70 13.91 4.77
C ASP A 189 -9.88 13.52 3.53
N ASP A 190 -10.14 12.34 2.98
CA ASP A 190 -9.46 11.81 1.79
C ASP A 190 -9.83 12.57 0.49
N LYS A 191 -10.83 13.46 0.53
CA LYS A 191 -11.30 14.20 -0.66
C LYS A 191 -10.61 15.55 -0.85
N LEU A 192 -9.74 15.96 0.07
CA LEU A 192 -8.93 17.18 -0.01
C LEU A 192 -9.73 18.42 -0.48
N ARG A 193 -10.84 18.72 0.20
CA ARG A 193 -11.78 19.80 -0.15
C ARG A 193 -11.20 21.19 0.13
N ILE A 194 -10.26 21.65 -0.69
CA ILE A 194 -9.51 22.89 -0.45
C ILE A 194 -10.39 24.12 -0.23
N ASP A 195 -11.49 24.29 -0.97
CA ASP A 195 -12.38 25.44 -0.78
C ASP A 195 -13.02 25.49 0.62
N LEU A 196 -13.25 24.32 1.23
CA LEU A 196 -13.68 24.23 2.63
C LEU A 196 -12.54 24.66 3.56
N TYR A 197 -11.32 24.21 3.29
CA TYR A 197 -10.14 24.50 4.11
C TYR A 197 -9.77 25.98 4.06
N ARG A 198 -9.88 26.64 2.90
CA ARG A 198 -9.71 28.10 2.77
C ARG A 198 -10.67 28.88 3.67
N ARG A 199 -11.94 28.45 3.75
CA ARG A 199 -12.92 29.06 4.68
C ARG A 199 -12.51 28.90 6.14
N TRP A 200 -11.88 27.78 6.51
CA TRP A 200 -11.32 27.57 7.84
C TRP A 200 -10.04 28.40 8.07
N ALA A 201 -9.19 28.52 7.04
CA ALA A 201 -7.94 29.28 7.05
C ALA A 201 -8.15 30.77 7.38
N LYS A 202 -9.34 31.32 7.04
CA LYS A 202 -9.76 32.67 7.46
C LYS A 202 -9.87 32.87 8.98
N LYS A 203 -10.01 31.79 9.75
CA LYS A 203 -10.22 31.83 11.21
C LYS A 203 -9.06 31.23 12.01
N ARG A 204 -8.29 30.33 11.43
CA ARG A 204 -7.16 29.63 12.07
C ARG A 204 -6.25 29.00 11.03
N PRO A 205 -4.95 28.77 11.33
CA PRO A 205 -4.06 28.07 10.41
C PRO A 205 -4.59 26.68 10.06
N VAL A 206 -4.56 26.33 8.77
CA VAL A 206 -4.95 25.01 8.27
C VAL A 206 -3.80 24.41 7.50
N PHE A 207 -3.43 23.19 7.89
CA PHE A 207 -2.40 22.40 7.25
C PHE A 207 -3.03 21.14 6.66
N VAL A 208 -2.48 20.68 5.54
CA VAL A 208 -2.86 19.42 4.90
C VAL A 208 -1.63 18.54 4.82
N LEU A 209 -1.69 17.36 5.41
CA LEU A 209 -0.66 16.34 5.35
C LEU A 209 -1.09 15.32 4.29
N VAL A 210 -0.22 15.05 3.32
CA VAL A 210 -0.50 14.14 2.21
C VAL A 210 0.71 13.27 1.89
N ASP A 211 0.47 12.12 1.26
CA ASP A 211 1.51 11.33 0.61
C ASP A 211 1.89 11.98 -0.74
N PRO A 212 3.15 12.41 -0.94
CA PRO A 212 3.58 13.00 -2.20
C PRO A 212 3.50 12.04 -3.41
N HIS A 213 3.35 10.73 -3.18
CA HIS A 213 3.09 9.77 -4.26
C HIS A 213 1.63 9.81 -4.75
N ASP A 214 0.69 10.26 -3.90
CA ASP A 214 -0.73 10.39 -4.24
C ASP A 214 -1.09 11.81 -4.69
N VAL A 215 -0.38 12.81 -4.17
CA VAL A 215 -0.67 14.24 -4.41
C VAL A 215 0.61 15.00 -4.71
N GLU A 216 0.91 15.20 -6.00
CA GLU A 216 2.08 15.98 -6.43
C GLU A 216 1.92 17.48 -6.17
N SER A 217 0.69 18.00 -6.20
CA SER A 217 0.41 19.41 -5.90
C SER A 217 -1.02 19.60 -5.42
N LEU A 218 -1.20 20.56 -4.51
CA LEU A 218 -2.50 20.84 -3.91
C LEU A 218 -2.96 22.26 -4.26
N GLY A 219 -3.76 22.37 -5.33
CA GLY A 219 -4.25 23.63 -5.84
C GLY A 219 -4.93 24.48 -4.77
N GLY A 220 -4.29 25.59 -4.38
CA GLY A 220 -4.80 26.50 -3.35
C GLY A 220 -4.22 26.33 -1.95
N ALA A 221 -3.30 25.38 -1.80
CA ALA A 221 -2.35 25.33 -0.71
C ALA A 221 -0.93 25.64 -1.23
N ARG A 222 0.01 25.86 -0.32
CA ARG A 222 1.44 26.06 -0.62
C ARG A 222 2.26 25.01 0.12
N ASP A 223 3.26 24.47 -0.54
CA ASP A 223 4.23 23.56 0.07
C ASP A 223 4.84 24.26 1.30
N PHE A 224 4.83 23.57 2.43
CA PHE A 224 5.31 24.14 3.69
C PHE A 224 6.53 23.39 4.21
N ALA A 225 6.45 22.06 4.29
CA ALA A 225 7.57 21.23 4.71
C ALA A 225 7.43 19.79 4.18
N ARG A 226 8.53 19.23 3.67
CA ARG A 226 8.65 17.79 3.43
C ARG A 226 9.15 17.13 4.70
N LEU A 227 8.36 16.22 5.27
CA LEU A 227 8.66 15.59 6.56
C LEU A 227 9.50 14.33 6.35
N ASP A 228 9.14 13.52 5.35
CA ASP A 228 9.86 12.31 4.95
C ASP A 228 9.53 11.92 3.49
N ALA A 229 9.74 10.65 3.13
CA ALA A 229 9.47 10.14 1.79
C ALA A 229 7.98 10.03 1.47
N TYR A 230 7.13 9.89 2.50
CA TYR A 230 5.69 9.61 2.40
C TYR A 230 4.84 10.75 2.96
N HIS A 231 5.44 11.84 3.46
CA HIS A 231 4.69 12.92 4.10
C HIS A 231 5.17 14.28 3.65
N GLU A 232 4.25 15.02 3.04
CA GLU A 232 4.41 16.42 2.73
C GLU A 232 3.31 17.25 3.39
N LEU A 233 3.72 18.35 4.01
CA LEU A 233 2.85 19.27 4.71
C LEU A 233 2.64 20.51 3.84
N PHE A 234 1.38 20.81 3.56
CA PHE A 234 0.94 22.01 2.85
C PHE A 234 0.25 22.96 3.82
N VAL A 235 0.40 24.27 3.60
CA VAL A 235 -0.36 25.31 4.30
C VAL A 235 -1.43 25.90 3.38
N VAL A 236 -2.66 25.97 3.86
CA VAL A 236 -3.78 26.52 3.08
C VAL A 236 -3.86 28.03 3.28
N ALA A 237 -3.82 28.79 2.19
CA ALA A 237 -4.01 30.23 2.21
C ALA A 237 -5.52 30.60 2.32
N PRO A 238 -5.89 31.67 3.05
CA PRO A 238 -7.29 32.09 3.24
C PRO A 238 -7.98 32.61 1.96
#